data_AF-A0A7C3Q5U9-F1
#
_entry.id   AF-A0A7C3Q5U9-F1
#
_cell.length_a   1.000
_cell.length_b   1.000
_cell.length_c   1.000
_cell.angle_alpha   90.00
_cell.angle_beta   90.00
_cell.angle_gamma   90.00
#
_symmetry.space_group_name_H-M   'P 1'
#
loop_
_entity.id
_entity.type
_entity.pdbx_description
1 polymer ?
#
loop_
_entity_poly.entity_id
_entity_poly.type
_entity_poly.pdbx_seq_one_letter_code
_entity_poly.pdbx_strand_id
1 'polypeptide(L)'
;MSKREYVFVLTLASMVSLVGGALSSRFLMGAPAFAQKPSQHEKVIRAEKFELVDKTGEAKAWLTVESDGTTRVVLFDKKGTGRALLTVLGDGSPGLALFDKAGKSRAWTAVDDSGKPSFGFAQRDGKNRALLTLDENGTPSLIFTDVFGIKRAVFLLNSADGSPGLIYIDKDGRRRASFTGDDNGASLVFFDKGGKVIQSVP
;
A
#
# COMPACT_ATOMS: atom_id res chain seq x y z
N MET A 1 68.06 -19.05 66.15
CA MET A 1 67.59 -19.56 64.85
C MET A 1 68.80 -20.03 64.07
N SER A 2 68.86 -21.32 63.71
CA SER A 2 70.01 -21.91 63.02
C SER A 2 69.98 -21.62 61.51
N LYS A 3 71.15 -21.61 60.85
CA LYS A 3 71.26 -21.37 59.39
C LYS A 3 70.41 -22.35 58.57
N ARG A 4 70.13 -23.55 59.12
CA ARG A 4 69.26 -24.57 58.51
C ARG A 4 67.77 -24.25 58.64
N GLU A 5 67.34 -23.68 59.77
CA GLU A 5 65.96 -23.20 59.96
C GLU A 5 65.63 -22.02 59.03
N TYR A 6 66.59 -21.11 58.81
CA TYR A 6 66.39 -19.95 57.93
C TYR A 6 66.23 -20.37 56.46
N VAL A 7 67.05 -21.31 55.99
CA VAL A 7 66.93 -21.86 54.63
C VAL A 7 65.63 -22.64 54.44
N PHE A 8 65.20 -23.40 55.45
CA PHE A 8 63.94 -24.14 55.41
C PHE A 8 62.71 -23.22 55.37
N VAL A 9 62.73 -22.12 56.14
CA VAL A 9 61.65 -21.13 56.11
C VAL A 9 61.62 -20.38 54.76
N LEU A 10 62.79 -20.08 54.17
CA LEU A 10 62.89 -19.44 52.86
C LEU A 10 62.39 -20.32 51.71
N THR A 11 62.68 -21.62 51.73
CA THR A 11 62.15 -22.57 50.73
C THR A 11 60.65 -22.79 50.87
N LEU A 12 60.15 -22.86 52.11
CA LEU A 12 58.71 -22.98 52.36
C LEU A 12 57.96 -21.72 51.90
N ALA A 13 58.50 -20.52 52.18
CA ALA A 13 57.91 -19.24 51.76
C ALA A 13 57.89 -19.06 50.23
N SER A 14 58.89 -19.58 49.51
CA SER A 14 58.94 -19.49 48.04
C SER A 14 57.98 -20.47 47.36
N MET A 15 57.76 -21.67 47.90
CA MET A 15 56.77 -22.61 47.37
C MET A 15 55.33 -22.12 47.55
N VAL A 16 55.02 -21.47 48.68
CA VAL A 16 53.68 -20.91 48.94
C VAL A 16 53.37 -19.76 47.97
N SER A 17 54.38 -18.96 47.61
CA SER A 17 54.24 -17.86 46.65
C SER A 17 53.94 -18.34 45.22
N LEU A 18 54.53 -19.46 44.80
CA LEU A 18 54.38 -19.96 43.43
C LEU A 18 53.02 -20.63 43.20
N VAL A 19 52.53 -21.37 44.21
CA VAL A 19 51.18 -21.96 44.18
C VAL A 19 50.10 -20.88 44.32
N GLY A 20 50.33 -19.87 45.18
CA GLY A 20 49.43 -18.73 45.32
C GLY A 20 49.29 -17.89 44.06
N GLY A 21 50.40 -17.60 43.37
CA GLY A 21 50.39 -16.83 42.11
C GLY A 21 49.79 -17.59 40.92
N ALA A 22 49.98 -18.92 40.86
CA ALA A 22 49.36 -19.75 39.83
C ALA A 22 47.83 -19.83 39.99
N LEU A 23 47.34 -19.94 41.24
CA LEU A 23 45.91 -20.04 41.54
C LEU A 23 45.18 -18.68 41.44
N SER A 24 45.84 -17.56 41.74
CA SER A 24 45.22 -16.23 41.61
C SER A 24 44.91 -15.87 40.16
N SER A 25 45.72 -16.34 39.20
CA SER A 25 45.49 -16.08 37.77
C SER A 25 44.19 -16.70 37.23
N ARG A 26 43.67 -17.74 37.89
CA ARG A 26 42.44 -18.45 37.51
C ARG A 26 41.17 -17.93 38.20
N PHE A 27 41.32 -17.17 39.29
CA PHE A 27 40.19 -16.62 40.04
C PHE A 27 40.03 -15.09 39.93
N LEU A 28 41.09 -14.35 39.54
CA LEU A 28 41.04 -12.88 39.40
C LEU A 28 40.99 -12.39 37.95
N MET A 29 41.17 -13.27 36.96
CA MET A 29 40.75 -12.97 35.60
C MET A 29 39.24 -13.18 35.52
N GLY A 30 38.49 -12.11 35.80
CA GLY A 30 37.13 -12.00 35.28
C GLY A 30 37.18 -12.39 33.81
N ALA A 31 36.24 -13.25 33.38
CA ALA A 31 36.17 -13.72 32.01
C ALA A 31 36.49 -12.56 31.06
N PRO A 32 37.38 -12.73 30.06
CA PRO A 32 37.71 -11.64 29.16
C PRO A 32 36.40 -11.05 28.67
N ALA A 33 36.17 -9.78 29.01
CA ALA A 33 35.07 -9.04 28.46
C ALA A 33 35.42 -8.90 26.97
N PHE A 34 34.98 -9.88 26.18
CA PHE A 34 34.99 -9.75 24.74
C PHE A 34 34.21 -8.48 24.46
N ALA A 35 34.89 -7.47 23.93
CA ALA A 35 34.23 -6.31 23.37
C ALA A 35 33.11 -6.84 22.47
N GLN A 36 31.87 -6.61 22.86
CA GLN A 36 30.70 -7.02 22.11
C GLN A 36 30.89 -6.41 20.71
N LYS A 37 31.05 -7.26 19.71
CA LYS A 37 31.15 -6.87 18.30
C LYS A 37 30.07 -5.79 18.09
N PRO A 38 30.42 -4.56 17.65
CA PRO A 38 29.44 -3.49 17.54
C PRO A 38 28.25 -4.06 16.80
N SER A 39 27.08 -4.02 17.44
CA SER A 39 25.85 -4.59 16.92
C SER A 39 25.77 -4.17 15.45
N GLN A 40 25.96 -5.13 14.53
CA GLN A 40 25.59 -4.90 13.16
C GLN A 40 24.14 -4.50 13.26
N HIS A 41 23.83 -3.23 12.96
CA HIS A 41 22.48 -2.71 12.95
C HIS A 41 21.55 -3.83 12.50
N GLU A 42 20.53 -4.17 13.28
CA GLU A 42 19.52 -5.10 12.80
C GLU A 42 19.01 -4.53 11.47
N LYS A 43 19.42 -5.13 10.36
CA LYS A 43 19.13 -4.62 9.01
C LYS A 43 17.66 -4.79 8.66
N VAL A 44 16.90 -5.49 9.51
CA VAL A 44 15.51 -5.88 9.28
C VAL A 44 14.75 -5.74 10.59
N ILE A 45 13.75 -4.86 10.60
CA ILE A 45 12.75 -4.84 11.66
C ILE A 45 11.60 -5.74 11.19
N ARG A 46 11.26 -6.77 11.97
CA ARG A 46 10.12 -7.65 11.72
C ARG A 46 9.02 -7.31 12.72
N ALA A 47 7.87 -6.94 12.21
CA ALA A 47 6.69 -6.68 13.02
C ALA A 47 5.44 -7.00 12.19
N GLU A 48 4.37 -7.40 12.85
CA GLU A 48 3.05 -7.53 12.24
C GLU A 48 2.42 -6.14 11.97
N LYS A 49 2.83 -5.14 12.77
CA LYS A 49 2.36 -3.76 12.69
C LYS A 49 3.46 -2.75 13.03
N PHE A 50 3.51 -1.68 12.27
CA PHE A 50 4.23 -0.45 12.59
C PHE A 50 3.24 0.70 12.76
N GLU A 51 3.38 1.43 13.86
CA GLU A 51 2.61 2.64 14.12
C GLU A 51 3.52 3.85 14.13
N LEU A 52 3.28 4.79 13.21
CA LEU A 52 3.85 6.12 13.30
C LEU A 52 2.97 6.94 14.23
N VAL A 53 3.50 7.38 15.37
CA VAL A 53 2.80 8.23 16.34
C VAL A 53 3.39 9.64 16.37
N ASP A 54 2.59 10.62 16.79
CA ASP A 54 3.09 11.97 17.09
C ASP A 54 3.64 12.10 18.52
N LYS A 55 4.00 13.33 18.92
CA LYS A 55 4.56 13.62 20.26
C LYS A 55 3.60 13.33 21.42
N THR A 56 2.30 13.24 21.15
CA THR A 56 1.29 12.93 22.17
C THR A 56 0.96 11.43 22.19
N GLY A 57 1.57 10.63 21.30
CA GLY A 57 1.33 9.20 21.18
C GLY A 57 0.15 8.86 20.25
N GLU A 58 -0.42 9.82 19.52
CA GLU A 58 -1.52 9.55 18.59
C GLU A 58 -0.99 8.99 17.27
N ALA A 59 -1.59 7.90 16.78
CA ALA A 59 -1.23 7.33 15.50
C ALA A 59 -1.54 8.27 14.32
N LYS A 60 -0.57 8.44 13.42
CA LYS A 60 -0.65 9.19 12.17
C LYS A 60 -0.49 8.31 10.94
N ALA A 61 0.12 7.13 11.08
CA ALA A 61 0.10 6.11 10.05
C ALA A 61 0.24 4.70 10.61
N TRP A 62 -0.30 3.72 9.89
CA TRP A 62 -0.07 2.30 10.13
C TRP A 62 0.52 1.64 8.88
N LEU A 63 1.47 0.72 9.08
CA LEU A 63 1.82 -0.35 8.14
C LEU A 63 1.50 -1.67 8.84
N THR A 64 0.55 -2.44 8.33
CA THR A 64 0.00 -3.61 9.04
C THR A 64 -0.34 -4.74 8.10
N VAL A 65 -0.29 -5.97 8.59
CA VAL A 65 -0.89 -7.16 7.98
C VAL A 65 -2.07 -7.59 8.84
N GLU A 66 -3.25 -7.69 8.25
CA GLU A 66 -4.47 -8.15 8.91
C GLU A 66 -4.54 -9.69 8.94
N SER A 67 -5.40 -10.26 9.78
CA SER A 67 -5.52 -11.72 9.93
C SER A 67 -5.99 -12.45 8.66
N ASP A 68 -6.61 -11.72 7.72
CA ASP A 68 -7.06 -12.25 6.43
C ASP A 68 -5.96 -12.17 5.33
N GLY A 69 -4.75 -11.75 5.69
CA GLY A 69 -3.62 -11.56 4.77
C GLY A 69 -3.59 -10.19 4.10
N THR A 70 -4.58 -9.32 4.33
CA THR A 70 -4.61 -7.97 3.77
C THR A 70 -3.46 -7.14 4.33
N THR A 71 -2.61 -6.60 3.45
CA THR A 71 -1.55 -5.66 3.82
C THR A 71 -2.01 -4.23 3.59
N ARG A 72 -1.83 -3.34 4.57
CA ARG A 72 -2.29 -1.94 4.49
C ARG A 72 -1.22 -0.95 4.91
N VAL A 73 -1.17 0.18 4.19
CA VAL A 73 -0.60 1.44 4.66
C VAL A 73 -1.72 2.45 4.77
N VAL A 74 -1.97 2.95 5.98
CA VAL A 74 -3.05 3.92 6.25
C VAL A 74 -2.44 5.21 6.78
N LEU A 75 -2.86 6.37 6.27
CA LEU A 75 -2.54 7.69 6.82
C LEU A 75 -3.77 8.27 7.51
N PHE A 76 -3.61 8.77 8.73
CA PHE A 76 -4.69 9.33 9.55
C PHE A 76 -4.61 10.85 9.62
N ASP A 77 -5.77 11.51 9.72
CA ASP A 77 -5.83 12.92 10.10
C ASP A 77 -5.78 13.14 11.63
N LYS A 78 -5.88 14.40 12.06
CA LYS A 78 -5.85 14.78 13.48
C LYS A 78 -6.98 14.17 14.32
N LYS A 79 -8.05 13.67 13.70
CA LYS A 79 -9.17 13.02 14.40
C LYS A 79 -9.02 11.50 14.42
N GLY A 80 -7.89 10.96 13.94
CA GLY A 80 -7.71 9.52 13.74
C GLY A 80 -8.51 8.96 12.57
N THR A 81 -9.04 9.80 11.68
CA THR A 81 -9.79 9.32 10.50
C THR A 81 -8.80 8.99 9.38
N GLY A 82 -8.87 7.78 8.83
CA GLY A 82 -8.05 7.37 7.68
C GLY A 82 -8.36 8.22 6.45
N ARG A 83 -7.34 8.82 5.84
CA ARG A 83 -7.45 9.74 4.69
C ARG A 83 -6.83 9.21 3.41
N ALA A 84 -5.89 8.30 3.54
CA ALA A 84 -5.30 7.56 2.42
C ALA A 84 -5.06 6.11 2.85
N LEU A 85 -5.30 5.18 1.93
CA LEU A 85 -5.06 3.76 2.08
C LEU A 85 -4.34 3.25 0.84
N LEU A 86 -3.19 2.61 1.02
CA LEU A 86 -2.62 1.67 0.04
C LEU A 86 -2.84 0.27 0.59
N THR A 87 -3.35 -0.64 -0.22
CA THR A 87 -3.73 -1.99 0.21
C THR A 87 -3.34 -3.04 -0.82
N VAL A 88 -3.08 -4.24 -0.32
CA VAL A 88 -3.14 -5.49 -1.09
C VAL A 88 -4.08 -6.40 -0.32
N LEU A 89 -5.20 -6.77 -0.93
CA LEU A 89 -6.20 -7.64 -0.31
C LEU A 89 -5.68 -9.08 -0.18
N GLY A 90 -6.34 -9.91 0.63
CA GLY A 90 -5.93 -11.32 0.82
C GLY A 90 -5.94 -12.16 -0.46
N ASP A 91 -6.70 -11.76 -1.49
CA ASP A 91 -6.70 -12.37 -2.83
C ASP A 91 -5.56 -11.85 -3.74
N GLY A 92 -4.74 -10.90 -3.26
CA GLY A 92 -3.65 -10.27 -4.00
C GLY A 92 -4.03 -8.99 -4.73
N SER A 93 -5.31 -8.59 -4.76
CA SER A 93 -5.78 -7.39 -5.45
C SER A 93 -5.20 -6.11 -4.83
N PRO A 94 -4.42 -5.30 -5.57
CA PRO A 94 -3.87 -4.04 -5.08
C PRO A 94 -4.89 -2.91 -5.22
N GLY A 95 -4.83 -1.95 -4.30
CA GLY A 95 -5.66 -0.75 -4.35
C GLY A 95 -5.07 0.45 -3.63
N LEU A 96 -5.41 1.64 -4.09
CA LEU A 96 -5.15 2.91 -3.43
C LEU A 96 -6.46 3.69 -3.34
N ALA A 97 -6.79 4.24 -2.17
CA ALA A 97 -7.99 5.03 -1.96
C ALA A 97 -7.72 6.31 -1.14
N LEU A 98 -8.40 7.39 -1.50
CA LEU A 98 -8.42 8.65 -0.76
C LEU A 98 -9.81 8.89 -0.18
N PHE A 99 -9.86 9.26 1.09
CA PHE A 99 -11.11 9.43 1.83
C PHE A 99 -11.32 10.88 2.25
N ASP A 100 -12.59 11.28 2.35
CA ASP A 100 -12.96 12.58 2.92
C ASP A 100 -13.03 12.55 4.46
N LYS A 101 -13.43 13.69 5.06
CA LYS A 101 -13.57 13.84 6.51
C LYS A 101 -14.65 12.95 7.14
N ALA A 102 -15.54 12.37 6.33
CA ALA A 102 -16.57 11.45 6.78
C ALA A 102 -16.15 9.98 6.57
N GLY A 103 -14.88 9.72 6.19
CA GLY A 103 -14.36 8.39 5.93
C GLY A 103 -14.89 7.76 4.64
N LYS A 104 -15.43 8.55 3.71
CA LYS A 104 -15.95 8.05 2.43
C LYS A 104 -14.90 8.20 1.33
N SER A 105 -14.70 7.13 0.54
CA SER A 105 -13.81 7.17 -0.61
C SER A 105 -14.26 8.22 -1.63
N ARG A 106 -13.31 8.98 -2.16
CA ARG A 106 -13.52 10.07 -3.13
C ARG A 106 -12.77 9.83 -4.43
N ALA A 107 -11.62 9.16 -4.35
CA ALA A 107 -10.84 8.75 -5.48
C ALA A 107 -10.17 7.42 -5.15
N TRP A 108 -10.04 6.54 -6.13
CA TRP A 108 -9.39 5.25 -5.95
C TRP A 108 -8.80 4.74 -7.26
N THR A 109 -7.78 3.90 -7.16
CA THR A 109 -7.31 3.02 -8.24
C THR A 109 -7.19 1.62 -7.68
N ALA A 110 -7.56 0.62 -8.46
CA ALA A 110 -7.48 -0.78 -8.06
C ALA A 110 -7.29 -1.68 -9.29
N VAL A 111 -6.77 -2.88 -9.05
CA VAL A 111 -6.83 -4.00 -9.99
C VAL A 111 -7.68 -5.07 -9.30
N ASP A 112 -8.71 -5.57 -9.97
CA ASP A 112 -9.54 -6.65 -9.42
C ASP A 112 -8.87 -8.02 -9.57
N ASP A 113 -9.51 -9.06 -9.04
CA ASP A 113 -9.04 -10.45 -9.07
C ASP A 113 -8.85 -11.01 -10.50
N SER A 114 -9.55 -10.45 -11.49
CA SER A 114 -9.38 -10.77 -12.91
C SER A 114 -8.19 -10.05 -13.57
N GLY A 115 -7.51 -9.16 -12.85
CA GLY A 115 -6.43 -8.33 -13.38
C GLY A 115 -6.92 -7.06 -14.08
N LYS A 116 -8.21 -6.72 -14.00
CA LYS A 116 -8.77 -5.54 -14.67
C LYS A 116 -8.47 -4.27 -13.86
N PRO A 117 -7.72 -3.30 -14.44
CA PRO A 117 -7.43 -2.05 -13.76
C PRO A 117 -8.62 -1.10 -13.84
N SER A 118 -8.82 -0.32 -12.79
CA SER A 118 -9.83 0.73 -12.74
C SER A 118 -9.36 1.92 -11.91
N PHE A 119 -9.72 3.13 -12.34
CA PHE A 119 -9.52 4.37 -11.61
C PHE A 119 -10.83 5.16 -11.56
N GLY A 120 -11.27 5.55 -10.36
CA GLY A 120 -12.59 6.14 -10.18
C GLY A 120 -12.61 7.34 -9.23
N PHE A 121 -13.54 8.25 -9.48
CA PHE A 121 -13.97 9.28 -8.54
C PHE A 121 -15.38 8.97 -8.05
N ALA A 122 -15.63 9.09 -6.74
CA ALA A 122 -16.88 8.67 -6.11
C ALA A 122 -17.64 9.80 -5.38
N GLN A 123 -18.97 9.74 -5.46
CA GLN A 123 -19.92 10.60 -4.72
C GLN A 123 -20.04 10.18 -3.25
N ARG A 124 -20.71 11.00 -2.43
CA ARG A 124 -20.87 10.80 -0.98
C ARG A 124 -21.44 9.45 -0.56
N ASP A 125 -22.27 8.86 -1.40
CA ASP A 125 -22.87 7.54 -1.23
C ASP A 125 -21.98 6.38 -1.70
N GLY A 126 -20.78 6.67 -2.24
CA GLY A 126 -19.83 5.67 -2.74
C GLY A 126 -19.98 5.34 -4.23
N LYS A 127 -20.97 5.92 -4.94
CA LYS A 127 -21.15 5.66 -6.37
C LYS A 127 -20.13 6.41 -7.22
N ASN A 128 -19.61 5.76 -8.25
CA ASN A 128 -18.68 6.40 -9.18
C ASN A 128 -19.37 7.53 -9.99
N ARG A 129 -18.71 8.68 -10.08
CA ARG A 129 -19.07 9.83 -10.92
C ARG A 129 -18.24 9.90 -12.19
N ALA A 130 -17.01 9.40 -12.12
CA ALA A 130 -16.14 9.18 -13.25
C ALA A 130 -15.38 7.87 -13.04
N LEU A 131 -15.23 7.06 -14.08
CA LEU A 131 -14.55 5.77 -14.05
C LEU A 131 -13.75 5.59 -15.35
N LEU A 132 -12.45 5.34 -15.22
CA LEU A 132 -11.59 4.82 -16.27
C LEU A 132 -11.38 3.33 -16.00
N THR A 133 -11.70 2.47 -16.96
CA THR A 133 -11.64 1.01 -16.79
C THR A 133 -11.46 0.33 -18.15
N LEU A 134 -11.22 -0.98 -18.12
CA LEU A 134 -11.25 -1.83 -19.31
C LEU A 134 -12.55 -2.66 -19.33
N ASP A 135 -13.00 -3.09 -20.50
CA ASP A 135 -14.01 -4.15 -20.60
C ASP A 135 -13.36 -5.55 -20.50
N GLU A 136 -14.17 -6.60 -20.68
CA GLU A 136 -13.69 -8.00 -20.62
C GLU A 136 -12.67 -8.35 -21.72
N ASN A 137 -12.63 -7.58 -22.81
CA ASN A 137 -11.68 -7.74 -23.91
C ASN A 137 -10.45 -6.83 -23.76
N GLY A 138 -10.34 -6.07 -22.67
CA GLY A 138 -9.26 -5.12 -22.46
C GLY A 138 -9.49 -3.76 -23.14
N THR A 139 -10.67 -3.50 -23.67
CA THR A 139 -10.98 -2.24 -24.37
C THR A 139 -11.18 -1.11 -23.36
N PRO A 140 -10.45 0.01 -23.47
CA PRO A 140 -10.55 1.09 -22.50
C PRO A 140 -11.84 1.90 -22.67
N SER A 141 -12.39 2.35 -21.53
CA SER A 141 -13.49 3.30 -21.49
C SER A 141 -13.35 4.32 -20.36
N LEU A 142 -13.79 5.56 -20.62
CA LEU A 142 -13.98 6.61 -19.62
C LEU A 142 -15.47 6.95 -19.53
N ILE A 143 -16.05 6.75 -18.35
CA ILE A 143 -17.49 6.83 -18.11
C ILE A 143 -17.78 7.92 -17.10
N PHE A 144 -18.63 8.88 -17.47
CA PHE A 144 -19.21 9.87 -16.56
C PHE A 144 -20.63 9.48 -16.18
N THR A 145 -20.94 9.56 -14.89
CA THR A 145 -22.21 9.09 -14.32
C THR A 145 -22.87 10.19 -13.50
N ASP A 146 -24.20 10.31 -13.57
CA ASP A 146 -24.96 11.29 -12.81
C ASP A 146 -25.21 10.87 -11.34
N VAL A 147 -26.02 11.66 -10.63
CA VAL A 147 -26.31 11.44 -9.20
C VAL A 147 -27.20 10.23 -8.94
N PHE A 148 -27.89 9.74 -9.98
CA PHE A 148 -28.76 8.58 -9.92
C PHE A 148 -28.03 7.29 -10.31
N GLY A 149 -26.78 7.38 -10.78
CA GLY A 149 -26.01 6.24 -11.26
C GLY A 149 -26.16 5.98 -12.76
N ILE A 150 -26.75 6.91 -13.51
CA ILE A 150 -26.95 6.78 -14.96
C ILE A 150 -25.74 7.36 -15.70
N LYS A 151 -25.15 6.57 -16.61
CA LYS A 151 -24.07 7.03 -17.50
C LYS A 151 -24.59 8.19 -18.35
N ARG A 152 -23.83 9.28 -18.48
CA ARG A 152 -24.19 10.48 -19.25
C ARG A 152 -23.26 10.76 -20.42
N ALA A 153 -22.00 10.40 -20.26
CA ALA A 153 -21.02 10.44 -21.33
C ALA A 153 -20.12 9.21 -21.22
N VAL A 154 -19.86 8.54 -22.34
CA VAL A 154 -18.96 7.40 -22.41
C VAL A 154 -17.99 7.65 -23.56
N PHE A 155 -16.70 7.71 -23.25
CA PHE A 155 -15.63 7.61 -24.23
C PHE A 155 -15.17 6.16 -24.25
N LEU A 156 -15.08 5.57 -25.43
CA LEU A 156 -14.76 4.16 -25.60
C LEU A 156 -13.99 3.96 -26.90
N LEU A 157 -13.31 2.82 -27.00
CA LEU A 157 -12.90 2.25 -28.28
C LEU A 157 -13.86 1.11 -28.63
N ASN A 158 -14.02 0.83 -29.92
CA ASN A 158 -14.64 -0.40 -30.40
C ASN A 158 -13.64 -1.55 -30.27
N SER A 159 -14.07 -2.65 -29.67
CA SER A 159 -13.21 -3.81 -29.43
C SER A 159 -12.76 -4.54 -30.70
N ALA A 160 -13.48 -4.37 -31.81
CA ALA A 160 -13.19 -5.09 -33.05
C ALA A 160 -12.10 -4.41 -33.90
N ASP A 161 -12.12 -3.09 -33.98
CA ASP A 161 -11.26 -2.30 -34.89
C ASP A 161 -10.52 -1.14 -34.20
N GLY A 162 -10.76 -0.92 -32.90
CA GLY A 162 -10.15 0.18 -32.14
C GLY A 162 -10.74 1.56 -32.46
N SER A 163 -11.81 1.65 -33.26
CA SER A 163 -12.44 2.93 -33.63
C SER A 163 -12.90 3.70 -32.37
N PRO A 164 -12.59 5.00 -32.24
CA PRO A 164 -13.03 5.79 -31.10
C PRO A 164 -14.53 6.11 -31.17
N GLY A 165 -15.15 6.14 -29.99
CA GLY A 165 -16.53 6.53 -29.81
C GLY A 165 -16.73 7.44 -28.60
N LEU A 166 -17.62 8.41 -28.74
CA LEU A 166 -18.21 9.20 -27.67
C LEU A 166 -19.72 9.06 -27.72
N ILE A 167 -20.33 8.62 -26.63
CA ILE A 167 -21.79 8.43 -26.52
C ILE A 167 -22.33 9.39 -25.46
N TYR A 168 -23.29 10.22 -25.85
CA TYR A 168 -24.08 11.07 -24.96
C TYR A 168 -25.43 10.43 -24.63
N ILE A 169 -25.75 10.37 -23.35
CA ILE A 169 -26.90 9.63 -22.81
C ILE A 169 -27.74 10.57 -21.94
N ASP A 170 -29.06 10.54 -22.12
CA ASP A 170 -29.99 11.36 -21.35
C ASP A 170 -30.34 10.79 -19.97
N LYS A 171 -31.28 11.44 -19.29
CA LYS A 171 -31.68 11.10 -17.92
C LYS A 171 -32.48 9.83 -17.79
N ASP A 172 -32.97 9.32 -18.91
CA ASP A 172 -33.72 8.07 -18.97
C ASP A 172 -32.82 6.94 -19.49
N GLY A 173 -31.50 7.18 -19.59
CA GLY A 173 -30.52 6.20 -20.05
C GLY A 173 -30.50 6.02 -21.58
N ARG A 174 -31.11 6.91 -22.34
CA ARG A 174 -31.20 6.78 -23.81
C ARG A 174 -30.11 7.57 -24.51
N ARG A 175 -29.46 6.96 -25.50
CA ARG A 175 -28.50 7.65 -26.37
C ARG A 175 -29.18 8.81 -27.10
N ARG A 176 -28.56 9.98 -27.09
CA ARG A 176 -29.03 11.20 -27.77
C ARG A 176 -28.07 11.72 -28.82
N ALA A 177 -26.78 11.48 -28.62
CA ALA A 177 -25.78 11.70 -29.64
C ALA A 177 -24.67 10.66 -29.56
N SER A 178 -24.04 10.38 -30.68
CA SER A 178 -22.76 9.70 -30.73
C SER A 178 -21.83 10.34 -31.73
N PHE A 179 -20.57 10.47 -31.38
CA PHE A 179 -19.49 10.81 -32.28
C PHE A 179 -18.57 9.60 -32.40
N THR A 180 -18.46 9.04 -33.59
CA THR A 180 -17.70 7.81 -33.87
C THR A 180 -16.83 8.02 -35.08
N GLY A 181 -15.68 7.36 -35.20
CA GLY A 181 -14.89 7.41 -36.43
C GLY A 181 -14.09 6.15 -36.68
N ASP A 182 -13.96 5.79 -37.94
CA ASP A 182 -13.22 4.64 -38.44
C ASP A 182 -12.27 5.06 -39.58
N ASP A 183 -11.69 4.08 -40.28
CA ASP A 183 -10.77 4.33 -41.40
C ASP A 183 -11.40 5.11 -42.57
N ASN A 184 -12.73 5.16 -42.65
CA ASN A 184 -13.47 5.84 -43.71
C ASN A 184 -13.89 7.26 -43.34
N GLY A 185 -13.76 7.66 -42.06
CA GLY A 185 -14.09 9.00 -41.59
C GLY A 185 -14.73 9.03 -40.22
N ALA A 186 -15.28 10.18 -39.84
CA ALA A 186 -16.00 10.36 -38.60
C ALA A 186 -17.48 10.62 -38.87
N SER A 187 -18.35 10.33 -37.90
CA SER A 187 -19.76 10.66 -37.98
C SER A 187 -20.30 11.12 -36.64
N LEU A 188 -21.12 12.17 -36.69
CA LEU A 188 -21.93 12.65 -35.57
C LEU A 188 -23.39 12.31 -35.83
N VAL A 189 -23.97 11.47 -34.97
CA VAL A 189 -25.35 10.97 -35.10
C VAL A 189 -26.19 11.44 -33.92
N PHE A 190 -27.36 12.01 -34.21
CA PHE A 190 -28.34 12.45 -33.21
C PHE A 190 -29.57 11.54 -33.22
N PHE A 191 -30.13 11.28 -32.03
CA PHE A 191 -31.27 10.38 -31.84
C PHE A 191 -32.45 11.09 -31.19
N ASP A 192 -33.68 10.82 -31.68
CA ASP A 192 -34.91 11.26 -31.02
C ASP A 192 -35.18 10.49 -29.73
N LYS A 193 -36.30 10.84 -29.05
CA LYS A 193 -36.72 10.20 -27.80
C LYS A 193 -36.89 8.68 -27.89
N GLY A 194 -37.33 8.16 -29.04
CA GLY A 194 -37.53 6.74 -29.33
C GLY A 194 -36.25 6.00 -29.75
N GLY A 195 -35.13 6.71 -29.92
CA GLY A 195 -33.86 6.12 -30.34
C GLY A 195 -33.68 6.05 -31.86
N LYS A 196 -34.56 6.71 -32.64
CA LYS A 196 -34.42 6.80 -34.09
C LYS A 196 -33.44 7.93 -34.45
N VAL A 197 -32.62 7.69 -35.46
CA VAL A 197 -31.72 8.73 -36.01
C VAL A 197 -32.56 9.88 -36.58
N ILE A 198 -32.27 11.10 -36.13
CA ILE A 198 -32.88 12.35 -36.64
C ILE A 198 -31.94 13.17 -37.49
N GLN A 199 -30.62 13.04 -37.26
CA GLN A 199 -29.59 13.70 -38.05
C GLN A 199 -28.31 12.87 -37.99
N SER A 200 -27.59 12.80 -39.10
CA SER A 200 -26.25 12.23 -39.18
C SER A 200 -25.40 13.18 -40.03
N VAL A 201 -24.22 13.51 -39.53
CA VAL A 201 -23.23 14.35 -40.20
C VAL A 201 -21.97 13.50 -40.37
N PRO A 202 -21.54 13.17 -41.60
CA PRO A 202 -20.28 12.51 -41.88
C PRO A 202 -19.08 13.49 -41.82
#